data_AF-A0A4Q7ZKL4-F1
#
_entry.id   AF-A0A4Q7ZKL4-F1
#
_cell.length_a   1.000
_cell.length_b   1.000
_cell.length_c   1.000
_cell.angle_alpha   90.00
_cell.angle_beta   90.00
_cell.angle_gamma   90.00
#
_symmetry.space_group_name_H-M   'P 1'
#
loop_
_entity.id
_entity.type
_entity.pdbx_description
1 polymer ?
#
loop_
_entity_poly.entity_id
_entity_poly.type
_entity_poly.pdbx_seq_one_letter_code
_entity_poly.pdbx_strand_id
1 'polypeptide(L)'
;MSRAHNKSESLTAVVDALSRGLQPDRTMLRDAVRHTLADLARRAPGRSVEVRVPPFGAIQCVEGPRHTRGTPPNVVETDPVTWVLLAVGRLGWADAVAAGRVTASGTRTDLSALLPLVDGD
;
A
#
# COMPACT_ATOMS: atom_id res chain seq x y z
N MET A 1 9.11 21.32 -12.80
CA MET A 1 8.81 20.27 -13.81
C MET A 1 8.66 18.86 -13.20
N SER A 2 7.81 18.52 -12.24
CA SER A 2 7.28 19.17 -11.03
C SER A 2 6.67 18.02 -10.20
N ARG A 3 7.45 17.37 -9.34
CA ARG A 3 7.06 16.36 -8.32
C ARG A 3 6.34 15.05 -8.75
N ALA A 4 5.55 15.01 -9.82
CA ALA A 4 4.83 13.83 -10.30
C ALA A 4 5.73 12.87 -11.12
N HIS A 5 6.56 13.41 -12.03
CA HIS A 5 7.56 12.64 -12.77
C HIS A 5 8.49 11.85 -11.83
N ASN A 6 8.97 12.51 -10.77
CA ASN A 6 9.86 11.88 -9.78
C ASN A 6 9.22 10.72 -9.00
N LYS A 7 7.87 10.70 -8.87
CA LYS A 7 7.15 9.65 -8.13
C LYS A 7 6.96 8.39 -8.97
N SER A 8 6.59 8.56 -10.24
CA SER A 8 6.50 7.46 -11.20
C SER A 8 7.88 6.83 -11.42
N GLU A 9 8.94 7.64 -11.50
CA GLU A 9 10.33 7.16 -11.58
C GLU A 9 10.74 6.31 -10.37
N SER A 10 10.45 6.75 -9.13
CA SER A 10 10.75 5.94 -7.94
C SER A 10 10.02 4.60 -7.93
N LEU A 11 8.75 4.58 -8.33
CA LEU A 11 7.97 3.34 -8.39
C LEU A 11 8.53 2.39 -9.47
N THR A 12 8.80 2.90 -10.67
CA THR A 12 9.40 2.12 -11.76
C THR A 12 10.77 1.57 -11.37
N ALA A 13 11.65 2.38 -10.77
CA ALA A 13 12.98 1.95 -10.34
C ALA A 13 12.93 0.84 -9.28
N VAL A 14 11.98 0.94 -8.33
CA VAL A 14 11.77 -0.10 -7.32
C VAL A 14 11.27 -1.39 -7.97
N VAL A 15 10.31 -1.31 -8.89
CA VAL A 15 9.76 -2.49 -9.58
C VAL A 15 10.81 -3.17 -10.45
N ASP A 16 11.68 -2.44 -11.15
CA ASP A 16 12.80 -3.01 -11.92
C ASP A 16 13.77 -3.77 -11.00
N ALA A 17 14.19 -3.13 -9.90
CA ALA A 17 15.09 -3.76 -8.94
C ALA A 17 14.50 -5.07 -8.38
N LEU A 18 13.24 -5.06 -7.95
CA LEU A 18 12.55 -6.25 -7.44
C LEU A 18 12.40 -7.35 -8.50
N SER A 19 12.08 -6.99 -9.74
CA SER A 19 11.95 -7.95 -10.84
C SER A 19 13.26 -8.66 -11.18
N ARG A 20 14.39 -8.02 -10.86
CA ARG A 20 15.75 -8.57 -11.03
C ARG A 20 16.28 -9.27 -9.76
N GLY A 21 15.46 -9.40 -8.72
CA GLY A 21 15.86 -9.98 -7.43
C GLY A 21 16.84 -9.10 -6.64
N LEU A 22 16.92 -7.81 -6.96
CA LEU A 22 17.80 -6.85 -6.30
C LEU A 22 17.06 -6.14 -5.16
N GLN A 23 17.83 -5.69 -4.16
CA GLN A 23 17.32 -4.82 -3.10
C GLN A 23 17.14 -3.40 -3.63
N PRO A 24 15.93 -2.81 -3.56
CA PRO A 24 15.70 -1.44 -4.01
C PRO A 24 16.46 -0.42 -3.15
N ASP A 25 16.83 0.71 -3.76
CA ASP A 25 17.32 1.85 -2.99
C ASP A 25 16.27 2.28 -1.95
N ARG A 26 16.73 2.55 -0.73
CA ARG A 26 15.85 2.87 0.41
C ARG A 26 15.04 4.15 0.19
N THR A 27 15.63 5.15 -0.46
CA THR A 27 14.97 6.43 -0.73
C THR A 27 13.90 6.25 -1.80
N MET A 28 14.22 5.51 -2.86
CA MET A 28 13.25 5.18 -3.91
C MET A 28 12.09 4.34 -3.36
N LEU A 29 12.39 3.34 -2.51
CA LEU A 29 11.36 2.52 -1.86
C LEU A 29 10.45 3.35 -0.96
N ARG A 30 11.02 4.24 -0.14
CA ARG A 30 10.24 5.18 0.68
C ARG A 30 9.29 6.03 -0.17
N ASP A 31 9.80 6.58 -1.26
CA ASP A 31 9.03 7.50 -2.10
C ASP A 31 7.95 6.76 -2.90
N ALA A 32 8.23 5.55 -3.38
CA ALA A 32 7.25 4.65 -4.01
C ALA A 32 6.11 4.26 -3.03
N VAL A 33 6.44 3.89 -1.79
CA VAL A 33 5.44 3.59 -0.74
C VAL A 33 4.58 4.80 -0.45
N ARG A 34 5.18 5.98 -0.22
CA ARG A 34 4.42 7.20 0.09
C ARG A 34 3.53 7.63 -1.07
N HIS A 35 4.01 7.47 -2.29
CA HIS A 35 3.22 7.76 -3.48
C HIS A 35 1.99 6.84 -3.56
N THR A 36 2.19 5.53 -3.48
CA THR A 36 1.10 4.55 -3.62
C THR A 36 0.12 4.60 -2.44
N LEU A 37 0.57 4.85 -1.20
CA LEU A 37 -0.33 5.12 -0.08
C LEU A 37 -1.21 6.36 -0.30
N ALA A 38 -0.62 7.43 -0.83
CA ALA A 38 -1.38 8.63 -1.16
C ALA A 38 -2.38 8.38 -2.30
N ASP A 39 -2.06 7.47 -3.23
CA ASP A 39 -2.95 7.11 -4.34
C ASP A 39 -4.13 6.28 -3.85
N LEU A 40 -3.91 5.32 -2.95
CA LEU A 40 -4.98 4.60 -2.26
C LEU A 40 -5.92 5.57 -1.52
N ALA A 41 -5.37 6.50 -0.74
CA ALA A 41 -6.17 7.49 0.00
C ALA A 41 -7.02 8.38 -0.92
N ARG A 42 -6.54 8.69 -2.14
CA ARG A 42 -7.30 9.46 -3.14
C ARG A 42 -8.37 8.61 -3.83
N ARG A 43 -8.08 7.34 -4.13
CA ARG A 43 -9.02 6.40 -4.77
C ARG A 43 -10.17 6.01 -3.83
N ALA A 44 -9.87 5.82 -2.54
CA ALA A 44 -10.83 5.45 -1.51
C ALA A 44 -10.71 6.41 -0.32
N PRO A 45 -11.18 7.67 -0.44
CA PRO A 45 -11.11 8.63 0.66
C PRO A 45 -11.91 8.12 1.87
N GLY A 46 -11.45 8.45 3.07
CA GLY A 46 -12.17 8.10 4.29
C GLY A 46 -11.26 7.88 5.48
N ARG A 47 -11.86 7.37 6.56
CA ARG A 47 -11.19 7.18 7.85
C ARG A 47 -11.56 5.87 8.53
N SER A 48 -12.13 4.93 7.78
CA SER A 48 -12.63 3.68 8.32
C SER A 48 -11.53 2.64 8.44
N VAL A 49 -10.49 2.69 7.59
CA VAL A 49 -9.34 1.78 7.60
C VAL A 49 -8.05 2.59 7.73
N GLU A 50 -7.12 2.10 8.55
CA GLU A 50 -5.76 2.61 8.65
C GLU A 50 -4.80 1.63 7.97
N VAL A 51 -4.02 2.11 7.00
CA VAL A 51 -2.99 1.31 6.32
C VAL A 51 -1.62 1.79 6.77
N ARG A 52 -0.79 0.88 7.27
CA ARG A 52 0.54 1.14 7.83
C ARG A 52 1.60 0.39 7.04
N VAL A 53 2.64 1.13 6.65
CA VAL A 53 3.81 0.58 5.95
C VAL A 53 5.06 1.12 6.64
N PRO A 54 5.42 0.60 7.83
CA PRO A 54 6.59 1.06 8.56
C PRO A 54 7.88 0.74 7.80
N PRO A 55 8.89 1.62 7.84
CA PRO A 55 8.94 2.89 8.58
C PRO A 55 8.47 4.10 7.75
N PHE A 56 7.87 3.90 6.58
CA PHE A 56 7.76 4.96 5.57
C PHE A 56 6.48 5.78 5.60
N GLY A 57 5.37 5.22 6.08
CA GLY A 57 4.14 5.99 6.26
C GLY A 57 2.94 5.19 6.73
N ALA A 58 1.88 5.92 7.01
CA ALA A 58 0.54 5.40 7.25
C ALA A 58 -0.49 6.39 6.70
N ILE A 59 -1.66 5.89 6.29
CA ILE A 59 -2.78 6.68 5.81
C ILE A 59 -4.09 6.15 6.41
N GLN A 60 -5.14 6.97 6.38
CA GLN A 60 -6.50 6.49 6.54
C GLN A 60 -7.22 6.54 5.19
N CYS A 61 -8.04 5.53 4.92
CA CYS A 61 -8.82 5.40 3.70
C CYS A 61 -10.12 4.65 3.98
N VAL A 62 -10.90 4.43 2.92
CA VAL A 62 -12.19 3.75 2.91
C VAL A 62 -13.26 4.52 3.68
N GLU A 63 -14.37 4.81 3.00
CA GLU A 63 -15.52 5.46 3.60
C GLU A 63 -16.17 4.59 4.68
N GLY A 64 -16.90 5.24 5.57
CA GLY A 64 -17.67 4.56 6.59
C GLY A 64 -17.37 5.05 8.01
N PRO A 65 -18.14 4.55 9.00
CA PRO A 65 -17.97 4.96 10.38
C PRO A 65 -16.57 4.63 10.88
N ARG A 66 -16.05 5.54 11.69
CA ARG A 66 -14.86 5.31 12.49
C ARG A 66 -15.22 4.27 13.56
N HIS A 67 -14.24 3.47 13.97
CA HIS A 67 -14.47 2.53 15.05
C HIS A 67 -14.94 3.22 16.32
N THR A 68 -15.95 2.60 16.93
CA THR A 68 -16.47 2.99 18.23
C THR A 68 -15.85 2.08 19.30
N ARG A 69 -15.87 2.55 20.55
CA ARG A 69 -15.36 1.79 21.70
C ARG A 69 -15.96 0.38 21.70
N GLY A 70 -15.10 -0.65 21.74
CA GLY A 70 -15.50 -2.07 21.77
C GLY A 70 -15.34 -2.82 20.44
N THR A 71 -15.07 -2.13 19.33
CA THR A 71 -14.74 -2.78 18.04
C THR A 71 -13.23 -2.68 17.77
N PRO A 72 -12.55 -3.78 17.34
CA PRO A 72 -11.13 -3.74 16.99
C PRO A 72 -10.87 -2.73 15.86
N PRO A 73 -9.77 -1.96 15.92
CA PRO A 73 -9.43 -0.99 14.88
C PRO A 73 -9.19 -1.67 13.52
N ASN A 74 -9.57 -1.02 12.41
CA ASN A 74 -9.49 -1.59 11.06
C ASN A 74 -8.09 -1.23 10.60
N VAL A 75 -7.16 -2.14 10.78
CA VAL A 75 -5.74 -1.90 10.52
C VAL A 75 -5.24 -2.90 9.51
N VAL A 76 -4.62 -2.40 8.46
CA VAL A 76 -3.79 -3.15 7.53
C VAL A 76 -2.35 -2.76 7.78
N GLU A 77 -1.48 -3.73 8.05
CA GLU A 77 -0.05 -3.49 8.25
C GLU A 77 0.77 -4.48 7.41
N THR A 78 1.81 -3.97 6.76
CA THR A 78 2.73 -4.77 5.92
C THR A 78 4.07 -4.05 5.75
N ASP A 79 5.08 -4.76 5.25
CA ASP A 79 6.38 -4.18 4.95
C ASP A 79 6.38 -3.39 3.61
N PRO A 80 7.38 -2.51 3.39
CA PRO A 80 7.49 -1.69 2.19
C PRO A 80 7.50 -2.44 0.85
N VAL A 81 8.18 -3.59 0.79
CA VAL A 81 8.31 -4.36 -0.45
C VAL A 81 6.98 -5.05 -0.77
N THR A 82 6.38 -5.71 0.22
CA THR A 82 5.06 -6.33 0.07
C THR A 82 4.01 -5.30 -0.36
N TRP A 83 4.00 -4.11 0.25
CA TRP A 83 3.10 -3.03 -0.14
C TRP A 83 3.26 -2.62 -1.61
N VAL A 84 4.50 -2.39 -2.08
CA VAL A 84 4.72 -2.01 -3.48
C VAL A 84 4.27 -3.12 -4.43
N LEU A 85 4.58 -4.39 -4.13
CA LEU A 85 4.15 -5.51 -4.98
C LEU A 85 2.63 -5.63 -5.07
N LEU A 86 1.90 -5.40 -3.98
CA LEU A 86 0.43 -5.31 -3.98
C LEU A 86 -0.06 -4.11 -4.81
N ALA A 87 0.53 -2.94 -4.59
CA ALA A 87 0.17 -1.71 -5.28
C ALA A 87 0.37 -1.81 -6.81
N VAL A 88 1.32 -2.63 -7.27
CA VAL A 88 1.56 -2.86 -8.70
C VAL A 88 1.02 -4.18 -9.24
N GLY A 89 0.26 -4.94 -8.43
CA GLY A 89 -0.39 -6.18 -8.86
C GLY A 89 0.58 -7.34 -9.14
N ARG A 90 1.81 -7.28 -8.62
CA ARG A 90 2.81 -8.35 -8.68
C ARG A 90 2.67 -9.36 -7.53
N LEU A 91 1.85 -9.05 -6.54
CA LEU A 91 1.43 -9.95 -5.47
C LEU A 91 -0.08 -9.81 -5.28
N GLY A 92 -0.81 -10.92 -5.18
CA GLY A 92 -2.23 -10.92 -4.89
C GLY A 92 -2.51 -10.63 -3.41
N TRP A 93 -3.61 -9.92 -3.13
CA TRP A 93 -4.03 -9.60 -1.76
C TRP A 93 -4.23 -10.86 -0.90
N ALA A 94 -5.00 -11.82 -1.42
CA ALA A 94 -5.31 -13.06 -0.71
C ALA A 94 -4.02 -13.86 -0.38
N ASP A 95 -3.10 -13.94 -1.33
CA ASP A 95 -1.82 -14.63 -1.15
C ASP A 95 -0.94 -13.95 -0.10
N ALA A 96 -0.91 -12.60 -0.09
CA ALA A 96 -0.14 -11.84 0.89
C ALA A 96 -0.66 -12.02 2.32
N VAL A 97 -1.99 -12.06 2.49
CA VAL A 97 -2.63 -12.33 3.79
C VAL A 97 -2.39 -13.78 4.21
N ALA A 98 -2.62 -14.75 3.31
CA ALA A 98 -2.42 -16.17 3.59
C ALA A 98 -0.96 -16.50 3.96
N ALA A 99 0.00 -15.83 3.33
CA ALA A 99 1.42 -15.96 3.63
C ALA A 99 1.88 -15.17 4.88
N GLY A 100 0.98 -14.46 5.57
CA GLY A 100 1.31 -13.65 6.74
C GLY A 100 2.15 -12.40 6.44
N ARG A 101 2.27 -11.99 5.17
CA ARG A 101 2.99 -10.78 4.76
C ARG A 101 2.16 -9.52 4.98
N VAL A 102 0.84 -9.67 5.04
CA VAL A 102 -0.11 -8.61 5.40
C VAL A 102 -0.87 -9.06 6.63
N THR A 103 -0.88 -8.21 7.66
CA THR A 103 -1.81 -8.35 8.79
C THR A 103 -3.01 -7.45 8.52
N ALA A 104 -4.20 -8.04 8.43
CA ALA A 104 -5.46 -7.32 8.23
C ALA A 104 -6.42 -7.62 9.39
N SER A 105 -6.69 -6.63 10.22
CA SER A 105 -7.53 -6.76 11.43
C SER A 105 -8.75 -5.86 11.33
N GLY A 106 -9.95 -6.41 11.57
CA GLY A 106 -11.22 -5.69 11.43
C GLY A 106 -12.01 -6.13 10.19
N THR A 107 -13.26 -5.67 10.07
CA THR A 107 -14.22 -6.18 9.09
C THR A 107 -14.19 -5.46 7.74
N ARG A 108 -13.41 -4.38 7.62
CA ARG A 108 -13.31 -3.56 6.39
C ARG A 108 -11.91 -3.50 5.79
N THR A 109 -11.01 -4.35 6.26
CA THR A 109 -9.60 -4.33 5.88
C THR A 109 -9.29 -5.06 4.59
N ASP A 110 -10.28 -5.66 3.93
CA ASP A 110 -10.09 -6.23 2.60
C ASP A 110 -9.90 -5.10 1.57
N LEU A 111 -8.66 -4.92 1.11
CA LEU A 111 -8.30 -3.94 0.09
C LEU A 111 -8.21 -4.55 -1.31
N SER A 112 -8.58 -5.83 -1.50
CA SER A 112 -8.43 -6.53 -2.78
C SER A 112 -9.11 -5.80 -3.94
N ALA A 113 -10.30 -5.22 -3.73
CA ALA A 113 -11.03 -4.45 -4.74
C ALA A 113 -10.41 -3.08 -5.06
N LEU A 114 -9.46 -2.60 -4.26
CA LEU A 114 -8.77 -1.31 -4.43
C LEU A 114 -7.35 -1.48 -4.99
N LEU A 115 -6.90 -2.72 -5.16
CA LEU A 115 -5.58 -3.09 -5.66
C LEU A 115 -5.73 -3.82 -7.01
N PRO A 116 -4.81 -3.62 -7.98
CA PRO A 116 -3.64 -2.74 -7.92
C PRO A 116 -3.98 -1.24 -8.04
N LEU A 117 -3.01 -0.41 -7.70
CA LEU A 117 -3.06 1.06 -7.76
C LEU A 117 -2.49 1.65 -9.05
N VAL A 118 -1.91 0.83 -9.90
CA VAL A 118 -1.47 1.21 -11.25
C VAL A 118 -2.14 0.26 -12.22
N ASP A 119 -2.62 0.81 -13.33
CA ASP A 119 -3.12 -0.01 -14.42
C ASP A 119 -1.90 -0.63 -15.12
N GLY A 120 -1.99 -1.91 -15.47
CA GLY A 120 -0.89 -2.62 -16.12
C GLY A 120 -0.78 -2.23 -17.59
N ASP A 121 -0.03 -1.17 -17.88
CA ASP A 121 0.55 -0.92 -19.20
C ASP A 121 1.90 -1.63 -19.36
#